data_AF-A0A2T3NV86-F1
#
_entry.id   AF-A0A2T3NV86-F1
#
_cell.length_a   1.000
_cell.length_b   1.000
_cell.length_c   1.000
_cell.angle_alpha   90.00
_cell.angle_beta   90.00
_cell.angle_gamma   90.00
#
_symmetry.space_group_name_H-M   'P 1'
#
loop_
_entity.id
_entity.type
_entity.pdbx_description
1 polymer ?
#
loop_
_entity_poly.entity_id
_entity_poly.type
_entity_poly.pdbx_seq_one_letter_code
_entity_poly.pdbx_strand_id
1 'polypeptide(L)'
;MLVTFKCKASGNVLMFGDVAKHMLRMMGHCENIPGAIDPADIDDALIKLTAATQQIHQQELAAEKQQVENSQSAEDVDDLNELDVEPVVSLYTRAAPLIDMLKAARDAECHIMWHEGT
;
A
#
# COMPACT_ATOMS: atom_id res chain seq x y z
N MET A 1 -0.67 12.89 9.04
CA MET A 1 0.50 13.47 8.35
C MET A 1 0.65 12.83 6.98
N LEU A 2 1.08 13.57 5.96
CA LEU A 2 1.39 13.02 4.64
C LEU A 2 2.88 12.73 4.50
N VAL A 3 3.23 11.76 3.66
CA VAL A 3 4.60 11.42 3.30
C VAL A 3 4.70 11.44 1.78
N THR A 4 5.74 12.09 1.28
CA THR A 4 6.01 12.21 -0.15
C THR A 4 7.26 11.42 -0.50
N PHE A 5 7.10 10.40 -1.33
CA PHE A 5 8.19 9.63 -1.94
C PHE A 5 8.59 10.29 -3.26
N LYS A 6 9.90 10.37 -3.50
CA LYS A 6 10.52 10.99 -4.68
C LYS A 6 11.59 10.07 -5.27
N CYS A 7 11.56 9.84 -6.58
CA CYS A 7 12.71 9.37 -7.36
C CYS A 7 12.92 10.32 -8.54
N LYS A 8 14.13 10.33 -9.09
CA LYS A 8 14.39 11.06 -10.36
C LYS A 8 13.68 10.44 -11.56
N ALA A 9 13.41 9.13 -11.53
CA ALA A 9 12.86 8.38 -12.65
C ALA A 9 11.33 8.33 -12.69
N SER A 10 10.63 8.82 -11.66
CA SER A 10 9.17 8.72 -11.53
C SER A 10 8.55 10.00 -10.97
N GLY A 11 7.22 10.11 -11.09
CA GLY A 11 6.48 11.14 -10.36
C GLY A 11 6.52 10.94 -8.84
N ASN A 12 6.17 11.99 -8.09
CA ASN A 12 6.07 11.90 -6.64
C ASN A 12 4.87 11.03 -6.24
N VAL A 13 5.05 10.18 -5.23
CA VAL A 13 3.97 9.37 -4.66
C VAL A 13 3.66 9.90 -3.27
N LEU A 14 2.39 10.23 -3.02
CA LEU A 14 1.93 10.75 -1.73
C LEU A 14 1.11 9.69 -1.01
N MET A 15 1.39 9.50 0.27
CA MET A 15 0.68 8.56 1.13
C MET A 15 0.38 9.16 2.49
N PHE A 16 -0.66 8.66 3.16
CA PHE A 16 -0.85 8.91 4.58
C PHE A 16 0.31 8.30 5.37
N GLY A 17 0.75 8.98 6.43
CA GLY A 17 1.95 8.63 7.17
C GLY A 17 1.89 7.25 7.84
N ASP A 18 0.71 6.84 8.31
CA ASP A 18 0.45 5.49 8.81
C ASP A 18 0.62 4.44 7.71
N VAL A 19 0.02 4.66 6.53
CA VAL A 19 0.19 3.80 5.35
C VAL A 19 1.65 3.77 4.92
N ALA A 20 2.31 4.91 4.83
CA ALA A 20 3.71 5.02 4.43
C ALA A 20 4.64 4.24 5.37
N LYS A 21 4.47 4.39 6.70
CA LYS A 21 5.22 3.62 7.70
C LYS A 21 4.96 2.12 7.57
N HIS A 22 3.72 1.72 7.27
CA HIS A 22 3.39 0.32 7.01
C HIS A 22 4.12 -0.21 5.77
N MET A 23 4.14 0.56 4.67
CA MET A 23 4.88 0.21 3.45
C MET A 23 6.40 0.11 3.71
N LEU A 24 6.97 1.07 4.45
CA LEU A 24 8.40 1.06 4.84
C LEU A 24 8.76 -0.20 5.62
N ARG A 25 7.91 -0.59 6.58
CA ARG A 25 8.08 -1.82 7.35
C ARG A 25 8.00 -3.07 6.47
N MET A 26 7.07 -3.10 5.51
CA MET A 26 6.95 -4.22 4.55
C MET A 26 8.16 -4.32 3.62
N MET A 27 8.77 -3.20 3.23
CA MET A 27 10.03 -3.19 2.48
C MET A 27 11.23 -3.62 3.32
N GLY A 28 11.09 -3.74 4.65
CA GLY A 28 12.18 -4.08 5.56
C GLY A 28 13.05 -2.88 5.96
N HIS A 29 12.56 -1.66 5.77
CA HIS A 29 13.25 -0.43 6.18
C HIS A 29 12.66 0.16 7.45
N CYS A 30 13.44 1.02 8.11
CA CYS A 30 12.98 1.77 9.27
C CYS A 30 11.83 2.70 8.88
N GLU A 31 10.84 2.81 9.77
CA GLU A 31 9.69 3.72 9.64
C GLU A 31 10.05 5.21 9.87
N ASN A 32 11.34 5.54 9.76
CA ASN A 32 11.86 6.87 10.03
C ASN A 32 11.55 7.80 8.86
N ILE A 33 11.11 9.01 9.17
CA ILE A 33 10.81 10.05 8.20
C ILE A 33 11.52 11.32 8.68
N PRO A 34 12.38 11.95 7.87
CA PRO A 34 12.75 11.58 6.50
C PRO A 34 13.67 10.35 6.41
N GLY A 35 13.78 9.78 5.20
CA GLY A 35 14.65 8.64 4.90
C GLY A 35 14.90 8.46 3.40
N ALA A 36 15.77 7.51 3.07
CA ALA A 36 16.12 7.18 1.69
C ALA A 36 16.49 5.69 1.57
N ILE A 37 16.41 5.16 0.36
CA ILE A 37 16.87 3.84 -0.05
C ILE A 37 17.83 3.98 -1.24
N ASP A 38 18.98 3.32 -1.15
CA ASP A 38 19.97 3.29 -2.21
C ASP A 38 19.57 2.33 -3.33
N PRO A 39 20.00 2.58 -4.58
CA PRO A 39 19.65 1.74 -5.74
C PRO A 39 19.95 0.24 -5.52
N ALA A 40 21.02 -0.06 -4.78
CA ALA A 40 21.42 -1.44 -4.48
C ALA A 40 20.40 -2.20 -3.62
N ASP A 41 19.61 -1.51 -2.81
CA ASP A 41 18.63 -2.09 -1.91
C ASP A 41 17.21 -2.12 -2.52
N ILE A 42 17.00 -1.46 -3.66
CA ILE A 42 15.68 -1.34 -4.30
C ILE A 42 15.12 -2.69 -4.74
N ASP A 43 15.97 -3.58 -5.27
CA ASP A 43 15.53 -4.92 -5.69
C ASP A 43 14.97 -5.72 -4.52
N ASP A 44 15.65 -5.68 -3.37
CA ASP A 44 15.21 -6.37 -2.16
C ASP A 44 13.90 -5.76 -1.61
N ALA A 45 13.81 -4.43 -1.57
CA ALA A 45 12.59 -3.72 -1.18
C ALA A 45 11.40 -4.05 -2.10
N LEU A 46 11.62 -4.11 -3.42
CA LEU A 46 10.59 -4.45 -4.41
C LEU A 46 10.06 -5.88 -4.21
N ILE A 47 10.94 -6.85 -3.98
CA ILE A 47 10.57 -8.25 -3.74
C ILE A 47 9.73 -8.35 -2.46
N LYS A 48 10.20 -7.76 -1.36
CA LYS A 48 9.51 -7.80 -0.06
C LYS A 48 8.15 -7.12 -0.10
N LEU A 49 8.07 -5.92 -0.70
CA LEU A 49 6.82 -5.17 -0.81
C LEU A 49 5.79 -5.93 -1.65
N THR A 50 6.22 -6.48 -2.79
CA THR A 50 5.32 -7.23 -3.69
C THR A 50 4.78 -8.48 -3.00
N ALA A 51 5.63 -9.24 -2.32
CA ALA A 51 5.23 -10.43 -1.58
C ALA A 51 4.26 -10.11 -0.44
N ALA A 52 4.58 -9.10 0.38
CA ALA A 52 3.73 -8.67 1.49
C ALA A 52 2.36 -8.19 1.00
N THR A 53 2.36 -7.41 -0.09
CA THR A 53 1.16 -6.89 -0.72
C THR A 53 0.25 -8.01 -1.26
N GLN A 54 0.83 -9.01 -1.93
CA GLN A 54 0.08 -10.18 -2.41
C GLN A 54 -0.52 -11.01 -1.26
N GLN A 55 0.22 -11.18 -0.16
CA GLN A 55 -0.29 -11.89 1.02
C GLN A 55 -1.51 -11.17 1.62
N ILE A 56 -1.43 -9.83 1.75
CA ILE A 56 -2.54 -9.03 2.27
C ILE A 56 -3.76 -9.13 1.35
N HIS A 57 -3.57 -9.05 0.05
CA HIS A 57 -4.66 -9.21 -0.92
C HIS A 57 -5.37 -10.56 -0.77
N GLN A 58 -4.62 -11.65 -0.60
CA GLN A 58 -5.19 -12.97 -0.36
C GLN A 58 -5.98 -13.04 0.95
N GLN A 59 -5.50 -12.39 2.01
CA GLN A 59 -6.20 -12.32 3.30
C GLN A 59 -7.49 -11.49 3.20
N GLU A 60 -7.45 -10.36 2.50
CA GLU A 60 -8.63 -9.51 2.25
C GLU A 60 -9.69 -10.30 1.47
N LEU A 61 -9.31 -11.01 0.39
CA LEU A 61 -10.24 -11.85 -0.37
C LEU A 61 -10.86 -12.98 0.46
N ALA A 62 -10.11 -13.55 1.41
CA ALA A 62 -10.61 -14.59 2.30
C ALA A 62 -11.58 -14.02 3.35
N ALA A 63 -11.30 -12.82 3.88
CA ALA A 63 -12.16 -12.13 4.83
C ALA A 63 -13.46 -11.65 4.19
N GLU A 64 -13.41 -11.17 2.95
CA GLU A 64 -14.58 -10.71 2.20
C GLU A 64 -15.55 -11.87 1.96
N LYS A 65 -15.05 -13.08 1.63
CA LYS A 65 -15.88 -14.29 1.51
C LYS A 65 -16.61 -14.66 2.81
N GLN A 66 -15.96 -14.51 3.97
CA GLN A 66 -16.57 -14.82 5.27
C GLN A 66 -17.64 -13.80 5.68
N GLN A 67 -17.50 -12.53 5.29
CA GLN A 67 -18.52 -11.49 5.56
C GLN A 67 -19.79 -11.67 4.70
N VAL A 68 -19.65 -12.19 3.48
CA VAL A 68 -20.82 -12.53 2.65
C VAL A 68 -21.60 -13.71 3.23
N GLU A 69 -20.94 -14.74 3.77
CA GLU A 69 -21.60 -15.90 4.38
C GLU A 69 -22.33 -15.57 5.70
N ASN A 70 -21.80 -14.62 6.50
CA ASN A 70 -22.45 -14.21 7.76
C ASN A 70 -23.62 -13.22 7.56
N SER A 71 -23.84 -12.72 6.34
CA SER A 71 -24.95 -11.82 6.00
C SER A 71 -26.16 -12.55 5.39
N GLN A 72 -26.09 -13.87 5.18
CA GLN A 72 -27.16 -14.68 4.58
C GLN A 72 -28.10 -15.36 5.60
N SER A 73 -27.98 -15.07 6.90
CA SER A 73 -28.82 -15.69 7.96
C SER A 73 -29.85 -14.75 8.60
N ALA A 74 -30.27 -13.69 7.91
CA ALA A 74 -31.41 -12.86 8.31
C ALA A 74 -32.30 -12.58 7.10
N GLU A 75 -33.17 -13.53 6.77
CA GLU A 75 -34.33 -13.25 5.93
C GLU A 75 -35.28 -12.27 6.63
N ASP A 76 -35.88 -11.38 5.82
CA ASP A 76 -37.07 -10.57 6.10
C ASP A 76 -36.88 -9.24 6.87
N VAL A 77 -36.60 -8.14 6.16
CA VAL A 77 -37.58 -7.05 5.93
C VAL A 77 -37.01 -5.96 4.98
N ASP A 78 -37.86 -5.62 4.01
CA ASP A 78 -37.86 -4.45 3.12
C ASP A 78 -37.73 -3.12 3.90
N ASP A 79 -36.59 -2.41 3.81
CA ASP A 79 -36.52 -0.94 3.68
C ASP A 79 -35.05 -0.43 3.66
N LEU A 80 -34.73 0.38 2.65
CA LEU A 80 -33.78 1.50 2.67
C LEU A 80 -32.62 1.47 3.69
N ASN A 81 -31.48 0.94 3.27
CA ASN A 81 -30.21 1.66 3.36
C ASN A 81 -29.20 0.98 2.44
N GLU A 82 -28.89 1.67 1.34
CA GLU A 82 -27.54 1.69 0.78
C GLU A 82 -26.59 1.94 1.95
N LEU A 83 -26.17 0.88 2.64
CA LEU A 83 -25.09 0.95 3.59
C LEU A 83 -23.89 1.38 2.75
N ASP A 84 -23.57 2.66 2.93
CA ASP A 84 -22.36 3.40 2.63
C ASP A 84 -21.11 2.65 3.12
N VAL A 85 -20.92 1.42 2.65
CA VAL A 85 -19.68 0.68 2.79
C VAL A 85 -18.79 1.25 1.72
N GLU A 86 -18.23 2.43 1.98
CA GLU A 86 -17.12 2.95 1.22
C GLU A 86 -16.12 1.79 1.05
N PRO A 87 -15.75 1.41 -0.19
CA PRO A 87 -14.82 0.32 -0.38
C PRO A 87 -13.53 0.71 0.33
N VAL A 88 -13.21 0.03 1.43
CA VAL A 88 -11.96 0.22 2.15
C VAL A 88 -10.88 -0.13 1.14
N VAL A 89 -10.28 0.90 0.52
CA VAL A 89 -9.31 0.66 -0.56
C VAL A 89 -8.18 -0.17 0.03
N SER A 90 -8.09 -1.41 -0.44
CA SER A 90 -7.08 -2.39 -0.05
C SER A 90 -5.69 -1.79 -0.02
N LEU A 91 -4.89 -2.22 0.96
CA LEU A 91 -3.48 -1.82 1.02
C LEU A 91 -2.75 -2.21 -0.28
N TYR A 92 -3.18 -3.31 -0.91
CA TYR A 92 -2.70 -3.77 -2.21
C TYR A 92 -2.82 -2.70 -3.30
N THR A 93 -4.01 -2.11 -3.45
CA THR A 93 -4.26 -1.08 -4.47
C THR A 93 -3.46 0.19 -4.17
N ARG A 94 -3.26 0.51 -2.89
CA ARG A 94 -2.46 1.67 -2.44
C ARG A 94 -0.95 1.49 -2.67
N ALA A 95 -0.46 0.25 -2.68
CA ALA A 95 0.96 -0.05 -2.89
C ALA A 95 1.41 0.09 -4.35
N ALA A 96 0.48 -0.05 -5.31
CA ALA A 96 0.76 0.02 -6.75
C ALA A 96 1.64 1.21 -7.19
N PRO A 97 1.33 2.47 -6.83
CA PRO A 97 2.18 3.61 -7.22
C PRO A 97 3.60 3.55 -6.66
N LEU A 98 3.79 3.00 -5.45
CA LEU A 98 5.11 2.84 -4.84
C LEU A 98 5.90 1.68 -5.49
N ILE A 99 5.22 0.59 -5.82
CA ILE A 99 5.80 -0.54 -6.56
C ILE A 99 6.30 -0.08 -7.94
N ASP A 100 5.51 0.72 -8.66
CA ASP A 100 5.91 1.22 -9.97
C ASP A 100 7.06 2.24 -9.87
N MET A 101 7.08 3.06 -8.81
CA MET A 101 8.24 3.90 -8.49
C MET A 101 9.50 3.06 -8.23
N LEU A 102 9.42 1.98 -7.46
CA LEU A 102 10.55 1.08 -7.19
C LEU A 102 11.09 0.43 -8.48
N LYS A 103 10.20 -0.02 -9.38
CA LYS A 103 10.61 -0.56 -10.69
C LYS A 103 11.33 0.50 -11.52
N ALA A 104 10.75 1.70 -11.64
CA ALA A 104 11.37 2.79 -12.39
C ALA A 104 12.72 3.22 -11.79
N ALA A 105 12.82 3.20 -10.46
CA ALA A 105 14.04 3.54 -9.74
C ALA A 105 15.15 2.52 -9.94
N ARG A 106 14.81 1.22 -9.93
CA ARG A 106 15.72 0.13 -10.29
C ARG A 106 16.22 0.28 -11.73
N ASP A 107 15.31 0.47 -12.69
CA ASP A 107 15.67 0.52 -14.11
C ASP A 107 16.54 1.75 -14.45
N ALA A 108 16.40 2.84 -13.68
CA ALA A 108 17.20 4.06 -13.83
C ALA A 108 18.36 4.18 -12.83
N GLU A 109 18.58 3.17 -11.98
CA GLU A 109 19.56 3.16 -10.89
C GLU A 109 19.50 4.44 -10.01
N CYS A 110 18.29 4.94 -9.72
CA CYS A 110 18.07 6.11 -8.84
C CYS A 110 17.70 5.71 -7.41
N HIS A 111 18.16 6.49 -6.43
CA HIS A 111 17.69 6.38 -5.06
C HIS A 111 16.27 6.92 -4.93
N ILE A 112 15.50 6.37 -3.98
CA ILE A 112 14.20 6.93 -3.58
C ILE A 112 14.36 7.60 -2.23
N MET A 113 13.82 8.80 -2.09
CA MET A 113 13.77 9.56 -0.84
C MET A 113 12.33 9.77 -0.40
N TRP A 114 12.11 9.86 0.91
CA TRP A 114 10.83 10.23 1.47
C TRP A 114 10.96 11.24 2.60
N HIS A 115 9.98 12.14 2.70
CA HIS A 115 9.91 13.17 3.73
C HIS A 115 8.45 13.49 4.07
N GLU A 116 8.24 14.19 5.18
CA GLU A 116 6.92 14.71 5.54
C GLU A 116 6.41 15.65 4.43
N GLY A 117 5.19 15.42 3.97
CA GLY A 117 4.50 16.26 3.00
C GLY A 117 4.01 17.53 3.70
N THR A 118 4.64 18.65 3.37
CA THR A 118 4.19 20.00 3.69
C THR A 118 2.97 20.40 2.86
#